data_AF-A0A956CC23-F1
#
_entry.id   AF-A0A956CC23-F1
#
_cell.length_a   1.000
_cell.length_b   1.000
_cell.length_c   1.000
_cell.angle_alpha   90.00
_cell.angle_beta   90.00
_cell.angle_gamma   90.00
#
_symmetry.space_group_name_H-M   'P 1'
#
loop_
_entity.id
_entity.type
_entity.pdbx_description
1 polymer ?
#
loop_
_entity_poly.entity_id
_entity_poly.type
_entity_poly.pdbx_seq_one_letter_code
_entity_poly.pdbx_strand_id
1 'polypeptide(L)'
;MTSLRSVLFATTISAFAIIGCGGSTSEPSASGGAAGAGATGGSGGTGGSGTGGAAGSATGGSAGAGGPCTTNADCPDSGVCGFPQAAGCAAEGTCFPAPGATCAAYSPGCACDGTEITVVCTGLPAGYVMKPLDHAGVCADAGTGGSGGKKFSCGPTLECDSATEYCKVGTGGPCCAPPSYACEPIPSACSQDPTCACIKPAIGAQECTEPDGNVTATFLYP
;
A
#
# COMPACT_ATOMS: atom_id res chain seq x y z
N MET A 1 10.69 -45.55 -21.86
CA MET A 1 9.77 -45.62 -23.03
C MET A 1 8.49 -44.91 -22.63
N THR A 2 8.42 -43.59 -22.83
CA THR A 2 7.22 -42.81 -22.51
C THR A 2 7.00 -41.83 -23.65
N SER A 3 5.80 -41.93 -24.20
CA SER A 3 5.41 -41.52 -25.54
C SER A 3 5.34 -39.99 -25.68
N LEU A 4 6.14 -39.46 -26.61
CA LEU A 4 6.08 -38.08 -27.10
C LEU A 4 4.85 -37.95 -28.02
N ARG A 5 3.69 -37.53 -27.50
CA ARG A 5 2.55 -37.15 -28.33
C ARG A 5 2.70 -35.68 -28.73
N SER A 6 3.32 -35.48 -29.89
CA SER A 6 3.26 -34.23 -30.64
C SER A 6 1.80 -33.95 -31.01
N VAL A 7 1.17 -33.00 -30.32
CA VAL A 7 -0.10 -32.43 -30.75
C VAL A 7 0.25 -31.25 -31.66
N LEU A 8 0.27 -31.50 -32.97
CA LEU A 8 0.20 -30.45 -33.98
C LEU A 8 -1.16 -29.76 -33.80
N PHE A 9 -1.18 -28.60 -33.15
CA PHE A 9 -2.29 -27.67 -33.27
C PHE A 9 -2.17 -26.99 -34.64
N ALA A 10 -3.01 -27.44 -35.57
CA ALA A 10 -3.26 -26.77 -36.83
C ALA A 10 -3.92 -25.41 -36.55
N THR A 11 -3.11 -24.35 -36.57
CA THR A 11 -3.59 -22.97 -36.56
C THR A 11 -4.28 -22.68 -37.89
N THR A 12 -5.60 -22.73 -37.85
CA THR A 12 -6.47 -22.21 -38.91
C THR A 12 -6.39 -20.69 -38.86
N ILE A 13 -5.56 -20.12 -39.73
CA ILE A 13 -5.49 -18.69 -40.01
C ILE A 13 -6.82 -18.30 -40.66
N SER A 14 -7.80 -17.86 -39.85
CA SER A 14 -8.96 -17.14 -40.36
C SER A 14 -8.51 -15.72 -40.69
N ALA A 15 -8.26 -15.49 -41.97
CA ALA A 15 -8.09 -14.16 -42.54
C ALA A 15 -9.42 -13.39 -42.42
N PHE A 16 -9.57 -12.62 -41.35
CA PHE A 16 -10.57 -11.56 -41.29
C PHE A 16 -10.02 -10.35 -42.07
N ALA A 17 -10.52 -10.17 -43.28
CA ALA A 17 -10.39 -8.94 -44.03
C ALA A 17 -11.20 -7.84 -43.31
N ILE A 18 -10.51 -6.96 -42.57
CA ILE A 18 -11.11 -5.73 -42.05
C ILE A 18 -11.12 -4.71 -43.20
N ILE A 19 -12.29 -4.55 -43.82
CA ILE A 19 -12.63 -3.43 -44.70
C ILE A 19 -13.30 -2.37 -43.82
N GLY A 20 -12.68 -1.18 -43.72
CA GLY A 20 -13.28 0.02 -43.10
C GLY A 20 -12.22 1.10 -42.85
N CYS A 21 -12.03 2.03 -43.80
CA CYS A 21 -12.51 3.42 -43.70
C CYS A 21 -11.86 4.16 -42.50
N GLY A 22 -10.77 4.89 -42.66
CA GLY A 22 -10.74 6.18 -43.35
C GLY A 22 -11.24 7.28 -42.39
N GLY A 23 -10.34 7.93 -41.65
CA GLY A 23 -10.72 9.05 -40.78
C GLY A 23 -9.63 9.56 -39.83
N SER A 24 -8.95 10.63 -40.27
CA SER A 24 -8.41 11.73 -39.46
C SER A 24 -7.22 11.49 -38.53
N THR A 25 -6.04 11.83 -39.06
CA THR A 25 -4.90 12.37 -38.30
C THR A 25 -5.36 13.47 -37.34
N SER A 26 -5.23 13.24 -36.04
CA SER A 26 -5.35 14.30 -35.02
C SER A 26 -3.97 14.54 -34.43
N GLU A 27 -3.55 15.79 -34.53
CA GLU A 27 -2.25 16.35 -34.23
C GLU A 27 -1.84 16.18 -32.75
N PRO A 28 -0.52 16.17 -32.44
CA PRO A 28 -0.05 16.24 -31.07
C PRO A 28 -0.36 17.63 -30.50
N SER A 29 -1.40 17.73 -29.67
CA SER A 29 -1.62 18.92 -28.84
C SER A 29 -0.60 18.95 -27.70
N ALA A 30 0.54 19.57 -27.96
CA ALA A 30 1.36 20.17 -26.92
C ALA A 30 0.52 21.26 -26.24
N SER A 31 0.06 21.00 -25.02
CA SER A 31 -0.45 22.05 -24.13
C SER A 31 0.51 22.15 -22.95
N GLY A 32 1.37 23.18 -23.03
CA GLY A 32 2.05 23.71 -21.87
C GLY A 32 1.01 24.20 -20.87
N GLY A 33 1.22 23.87 -19.60
CA GLY A 33 0.36 24.26 -18.50
C GLY A 33 1.18 24.59 -17.26
N ALA A 34 1.55 25.86 -17.15
CA ALA A 34 1.83 26.66 -15.97
C ALA A 34 2.66 26.07 -14.81
N ALA A 35 3.82 26.70 -14.60
CA ALA A 35 4.49 26.77 -13.31
C ALA A 35 3.51 27.24 -12.21
N GLY A 36 3.21 26.37 -11.25
CA GLY A 36 2.58 26.72 -9.99
C GLY A 36 3.62 27.28 -9.02
N ALA A 37 3.90 28.57 -9.11
CA ALA A 37 4.56 29.31 -8.04
C ALA A 37 3.51 29.72 -7.00
N GLY A 38 3.80 29.43 -5.73
CA GLY A 38 3.32 30.24 -4.60
C GLY A 38 2.19 29.66 -3.75
N ALA A 39 2.56 29.27 -2.53
CA ALA A 39 1.99 29.85 -1.31
C ALA A 39 2.88 29.53 -0.10
N THR A 40 3.91 30.35 0.11
CA THR A 40 4.42 30.60 1.47
C THR A 40 3.38 31.45 2.20
N GLY A 41 2.70 30.88 3.18
CA GLY A 41 1.84 31.61 4.11
C GLY A 41 1.77 30.81 5.41
N GLY A 42 1.90 31.37 6.60
CA GLY A 42 2.22 32.73 7.00
C GLY A 42 2.46 32.67 8.51
N SER A 43 3.51 33.33 8.98
CA SER A 43 3.76 33.56 10.39
C SER A 43 2.73 34.57 10.90
N GLY A 44 1.99 34.26 11.97
CA GLY A 44 1.17 35.27 12.66
C GLY A 44 0.05 34.72 13.53
N GLY A 45 0.31 34.63 14.84
CA GLY A 45 -0.70 34.28 15.84
C GLY A 45 -0.23 34.64 17.25
N THR A 46 0.00 35.93 17.50
CA THR A 46 0.12 36.50 18.85
C THR A 46 -1.25 36.60 19.52
N GLY A 47 -1.34 36.24 20.80
CA GLY A 47 -2.34 36.78 21.72
C GLY A 47 -3.24 35.75 22.40
N GLY A 48 -2.94 35.46 23.67
CA GLY A 48 -3.79 34.65 24.53
C GLY A 48 -3.30 34.66 25.98
N SER A 49 -3.30 35.83 26.62
CA SER A 49 -3.06 35.99 28.05
C SER A 49 -4.15 35.26 28.84
N GLY A 50 -3.74 34.26 29.63
CA GLY A 50 -4.55 33.61 30.65
C GLY A 50 -3.71 33.38 31.90
N THR A 51 -3.61 34.40 32.74
CA THR A 51 -3.07 34.33 34.10
C THR A 51 -4.08 33.69 35.05
N GLY A 52 -3.65 32.66 35.76
CA GLY A 52 -4.33 32.03 36.89
C GLY A 52 -3.76 30.61 37.04
N GLY A 53 -2.75 30.34 37.85
CA GLY A 53 -2.62 30.73 39.24
C GLY A 53 -3.13 29.61 40.13
N ALA A 54 -2.35 28.53 40.26
CA ALA A 54 -2.39 27.65 41.42
C ALA A 54 -0.99 27.05 41.61
N ALA A 55 -0.28 27.59 42.59
CA ALA A 55 0.93 27.03 43.15
C ALA A 55 0.58 25.85 44.06
N GLY A 56 1.50 24.87 44.11
CA GLY A 56 1.45 23.66 44.95
C GLY A 56 1.43 22.42 44.04
N SER A 57 2.38 21.49 44.08
CA SER A 57 3.18 21.04 45.21
C SER A 57 4.37 20.21 44.73
N ALA A 58 5.46 20.33 45.48
CA ALA A 58 6.45 19.32 45.79
C ALA A 58 7.17 18.60 44.63
N THR A 59 8.39 19.08 44.38
CA THR A 59 9.61 18.27 44.34
C THR A 59 9.44 16.94 45.08
N GLY A 60 9.37 15.82 44.37
CA GLY A 60 9.17 14.52 45.00
C GLY A 60 8.84 13.38 44.04
N GLY A 61 9.79 13.03 43.17
CA GLY A 61 10.02 11.65 42.72
C GLY A 61 8.83 10.87 42.17
N SER A 62 8.65 10.92 40.86
CA SER A 62 8.35 9.72 40.06
C SER A 62 8.74 10.03 38.63
N ALA A 63 9.67 9.25 38.07
CA ALA A 63 9.95 9.19 36.64
C ALA A 63 8.72 8.59 35.93
N GLY A 64 7.62 9.32 35.97
CA GLY A 64 6.32 8.89 35.46
C GLY A 64 6.36 8.96 33.96
N ALA A 65 6.51 7.79 33.32
CA ALA A 65 6.05 7.60 31.96
C ALA A 65 4.62 8.15 31.85
N GLY A 66 4.32 9.02 30.88
CA GLY A 66 2.94 9.49 30.71
C GLY A 66 2.71 10.87 30.11
N GLY A 67 3.73 11.70 29.91
CA GLY A 67 3.55 12.97 29.20
C GLY A 67 3.25 12.75 27.70
N PRO A 68 2.35 13.53 27.07
CA PRO A 68 2.15 13.46 25.63
C PRO A 68 3.41 13.94 24.90
N CYS A 69 3.73 13.33 23.76
CA CYS A 69 4.87 13.70 22.95
C CYS A 69 4.61 13.50 21.46
N THR A 70 5.37 14.21 20.63
CA THR A 70 5.41 14.04 19.18
C THR A 70 6.77 13.51 18.71
N THR A 71 7.82 13.80 19.47
CA THR A 71 9.20 13.36 19.21
C THR A 71 9.90 13.02 20.52
N ASN A 72 11.04 12.33 20.45
CA ASN A 72 11.87 12.05 21.64
C ASN A 72 12.37 13.32 22.35
N ALA A 73 12.42 14.46 21.65
CA ALA A 73 12.84 15.73 22.24
C ALA A 73 11.81 16.30 23.23
N ASP A 74 10.55 15.88 23.13
CA ASP A 74 9.48 16.29 24.04
C ASP A 74 9.56 15.55 25.38
N CYS A 75 10.38 14.49 25.47
CA CYS A 75 10.46 13.63 26.64
C CYS A 75 11.57 14.06 27.61
N PRO A 76 11.28 14.15 28.92
CA PRO A 76 12.29 14.43 29.93
C PRO A 76 13.29 13.27 30.04
N ASP A 77 14.46 13.55 30.62
CA ASP A 77 15.47 12.53 30.96
C ASP A 77 15.94 11.67 29.77
N SER A 78 15.91 12.23 28.55
CA SER A 78 16.22 11.49 27.31
C SER A 78 15.31 10.28 27.09
N GLY A 79 14.05 10.38 27.53
CA GLY A 79 13.03 9.38 27.26
C GLY A 79 12.73 9.20 25.78
N VAL A 80 12.00 8.14 25.46
CA VAL A 80 11.57 7.82 24.10
C VAL A 80 10.07 8.06 23.97
N CYS A 81 9.67 8.68 22.88
CA CYS A 81 8.26 8.88 22.56
C CYS A 81 7.70 7.60 21.93
N GLY A 82 6.75 6.97 22.62
CA GLY A 82 6.09 5.74 22.15
C GLY A 82 4.65 6.02 21.71
N PHE A 83 4.24 5.47 20.58
CA PHE A 83 2.90 5.60 20.00
C PHE A 83 2.14 4.27 20.10
N PRO A 84 0.88 4.24 20.56
CA PRO A 84 0.08 3.03 20.63
C PRO A 84 -0.24 2.50 19.23
N GLN A 85 0.18 1.27 18.94
CA GLN A 85 -0.02 0.62 17.62
C GLN A 85 -1.51 0.57 17.22
N ALA A 86 -2.41 0.38 18.19
CA ALA A 86 -3.85 0.25 17.93
C ALA A 86 -4.52 1.55 17.45
N ALA A 87 -3.91 2.71 17.66
CA ALA A 87 -4.45 3.99 17.23
C ALA A 87 -4.03 4.38 15.79
N GLY A 88 -3.13 3.61 15.18
CA GLY A 88 -2.67 3.84 13.81
C GLY A 88 -2.04 5.23 13.62
N CYS A 89 -2.37 5.89 12.51
CA CYS A 89 -1.89 7.24 12.19
C CYS A 89 -2.49 8.37 13.02
N ALA A 90 -3.52 8.09 13.83
CA ALA A 90 -4.08 9.05 14.77
C ALA A 90 -3.47 8.92 16.19
N ALA A 91 -2.42 8.11 16.35
CA ALA A 91 -1.79 7.86 17.64
C ALA A 91 -1.14 9.13 18.23
N GLU A 92 -1.51 9.47 19.45
CA GLU A 92 -0.78 10.44 20.28
C GLU A 92 0.37 9.73 21.01
N GLY A 93 1.55 10.34 21.00
CA GLY A 93 2.73 9.76 21.64
C GLY A 93 2.68 9.89 23.16
N THR A 94 3.29 8.96 23.86
CA THR A 94 3.49 8.96 25.32
C THR A 94 4.97 8.78 25.63
N CYS A 95 5.52 9.60 26.52
CA CYS A 95 6.92 9.48 26.92
C CYS A 95 7.16 8.29 27.84
N PHE A 96 8.19 7.50 27.50
CA PHE A 96 8.69 6.39 28.29
C PHE A 96 10.17 6.64 28.67
N PRO A 97 10.66 6.09 29.80
CA PRO A 97 12.07 6.08 30.11
C PRO A 97 12.90 5.45 28.98
N ALA A 98 14.14 5.91 28.80
CA ALA A 98 15.03 5.34 27.80
C ALA A 98 15.19 3.82 28.02
N PRO A 99 14.99 3.00 26.97
CA PRO A 99 15.12 1.56 27.10
C PRO A 99 16.58 1.18 27.38
N GLY A 100 16.81 0.42 28.45
CA GLY A 100 18.15 -0.05 28.82
C GLY A 100 18.66 -1.24 27.98
N ALA A 101 17.79 -1.88 27.20
CA ALA A 101 18.15 -3.06 26.41
C ALA A 101 17.61 -2.96 24.97
N THR A 102 18.53 -3.10 24.01
CA THR A 102 18.22 -3.33 22.59
C THR A 102 18.22 -4.82 22.31
N CYS A 103 17.15 -5.35 21.73
CA CYS A 103 17.11 -6.74 21.26
C CYS A 103 17.37 -6.78 19.74
N ALA A 104 18.04 -7.82 19.26
CA ALA A 104 18.43 -7.97 17.85
C ALA A 104 17.33 -8.52 16.93
N ALA A 105 16.08 -8.63 17.42
CA ALA A 105 14.96 -9.05 16.59
C ALA A 105 14.47 -7.88 15.73
N TYR A 106 14.20 -8.16 14.46
CA TYR A 106 13.69 -7.20 13.50
C TYR A 106 12.38 -7.71 12.93
N SER A 107 11.35 -6.85 12.97
CA SER A 107 10.07 -7.08 12.33
C SER A 107 9.67 -5.76 11.68
N PRO A 108 9.63 -5.69 10.34
CA PRO A 108 9.34 -4.44 9.65
C PRO A 108 7.89 -4.01 9.91
N GLY A 109 7.70 -2.70 10.01
CA GLY A 109 6.41 -2.03 10.01
C GLY A 109 6.54 -0.74 9.20
N CYS A 110 5.44 -0.30 8.62
CA CYS A 110 5.41 0.98 7.93
C CYS A 110 4.81 2.05 8.83
N ALA A 111 5.56 3.12 9.06
CA ALA A 111 5.05 4.28 9.76
C ALA A 111 4.21 5.16 8.82
N CYS A 112 3.37 6.01 9.40
CA CYS A 112 2.47 6.88 8.64
C CYS A 112 3.18 7.96 7.80
N ASP A 113 4.48 8.18 8.03
CA ASP A 113 5.33 9.02 7.19
C ASP A 113 5.97 8.25 6.00
N GLY A 114 5.60 6.98 5.81
CA GLY A 114 6.15 6.09 4.78
C GLY A 114 7.54 5.56 5.09
N THR A 115 8.05 5.78 6.32
CA THR A 115 9.34 5.23 6.73
C THR A 115 9.19 3.85 7.33
N GLU A 116 10.12 2.95 6.99
CA GLU A 116 10.16 1.64 7.61
C GLU A 116 10.69 1.73 9.04
N ILE A 117 9.99 1.09 9.98
CA ILE A 117 10.34 1.02 11.39
C ILE A 117 10.40 -0.44 11.87
N THR A 118 11.15 -0.71 12.94
CA THR A 118 11.04 -2.01 13.64
C THR A 118 9.90 -1.95 14.64
N VAL A 119 8.96 -2.89 14.54
CA VAL A 119 7.79 -2.98 15.44
C VAL A 119 8.13 -3.75 16.71
N VAL A 120 9.15 -4.60 16.65
CA VAL A 120 9.61 -5.42 17.77
C VAL A 120 10.92 -4.88 18.34
N CYS A 121 11.14 -5.17 19.62
CA CYS A 121 12.41 -4.87 20.30
C CYS A 121 12.83 -3.39 20.32
N THR A 122 11.87 -2.47 20.26
CA THR A 122 12.07 -1.02 20.43
C THR A 122 12.44 -0.63 21.86
N GLY A 123 12.34 -1.57 22.81
CA GLY A 123 12.48 -1.32 24.24
C GLY A 123 11.27 -0.60 24.86
N LEU A 124 10.24 -0.33 24.07
CA LEU A 124 8.95 0.17 24.56
C LEU A 124 8.08 -0.98 25.09
N PRO A 125 7.08 -0.69 25.95
CA PRO A 125 6.09 -1.67 26.37
C PRO A 125 5.36 -2.28 25.16
N ALA A 126 4.91 -3.53 25.29
CA ALA A 126 4.16 -4.20 24.24
C ALA A 126 2.95 -3.37 23.81
N GLY A 127 2.77 -3.21 22.49
CA GLY A 127 1.73 -2.37 21.90
C GLY A 127 2.16 -0.93 21.60
N TYR A 128 3.42 -0.56 21.83
CA TYR A 128 3.98 0.76 21.47
C TYR A 128 5.10 0.66 20.44
N VAL A 129 5.24 1.71 19.63
CA VAL A 129 6.26 1.87 18.57
C VAL A 129 6.85 3.27 18.60
N MET A 130 8.02 3.48 17.99
CA MET A 130 8.70 4.79 18.01
C MET A 130 8.07 5.83 17.06
N LYS A 131 7.17 5.42 16.17
CA LYS A 131 6.40 6.28 15.26
C LYS A 131 4.98 5.73 15.11
N PRO A 132 3.97 6.56 14.78
CA PRO A 132 2.63 6.08 14.43
C PRO A 132 2.71 5.03 13.32
N LEU A 133 2.18 3.83 13.59
CA LEU A 133 2.21 2.70 12.67
C LEU A 133 1.01 2.79 11.72
N ASP A 134 1.25 2.71 10.42
CA ASP A 134 0.18 2.57 9.42
C ASP A 134 -0.21 1.09 9.28
N HIS A 135 0.78 0.23 9.01
CA HIS A 135 0.59 -1.23 8.96
C HIS A 135 1.85 -1.99 9.39
N ALA A 136 1.67 -3.26 9.78
CA ALA A 136 2.80 -4.18 9.96
C ALA A 136 3.28 -4.71 8.60
N GLY A 137 4.58 -5.01 8.48
CA GLY A 137 5.24 -5.39 7.22
C GLY A 137 6.17 -4.30 6.69
N VAL A 138 6.95 -4.63 5.67
CA VAL A 138 7.80 -3.64 4.96
C VAL A 138 6.91 -2.52 4.45
N CYS A 139 7.40 -1.27 4.51
CA CYS A 139 6.73 -0.23 3.75
C CYS A 139 6.67 -0.70 2.30
N ALA A 140 5.46 -0.75 1.72
CA ALA A 140 5.39 -0.64 0.27
C ALA A 140 6.19 0.62 -0.04
N ASP A 141 7.30 0.46 -0.78
CA ASP A 141 8.29 1.52 -0.96
C ASP A 141 7.53 2.82 -1.11
N ALA A 142 7.88 3.85 -0.32
CA ALA A 142 7.38 5.20 -0.54
C ALA A 142 7.90 5.76 -1.89
N GLY A 143 8.03 4.92 -2.92
CA GLY A 143 7.76 5.25 -4.31
C GLY A 143 6.41 5.93 -4.38
N THR A 144 6.44 7.22 -4.05
CA THR A 144 5.52 8.24 -4.51
C THR A 144 4.09 7.75 -4.47
N GLY A 145 3.53 7.54 -3.27
CA GLY A 145 2.17 7.06 -2.99
C GLY A 145 1.45 6.63 -4.25
N GLY A 146 1.66 5.37 -4.64
CA GLY A 146 1.36 4.86 -5.97
C GLY A 146 0.12 5.53 -6.52
N SER A 147 0.31 6.48 -7.44
CA SER A 147 -0.77 7.09 -8.19
C SER A 147 -1.57 5.90 -8.68
N GLY A 148 -2.77 5.67 -8.13
CA GLY A 148 -3.49 4.40 -8.27
C GLY A 148 -3.26 3.85 -9.66
N GLY A 149 -2.80 2.60 -9.74
CA GLY A 149 -2.45 1.97 -11.01
C GLY A 149 -3.57 2.20 -12.01
N LYS A 150 -3.23 2.25 -13.30
CA LYS A 150 -4.23 2.51 -14.33
C LYS A 150 -5.42 1.59 -14.08
N LYS A 151 -6.60 2.18 -13.91
CA LYS A 151 -7.81 1.38 -13.77
C LYS A 151 -8.02 0.66 -15.09
N PHE A 152 -8.23 -0.66 -15.00
CA PHE A 152 -8.49 -1.50 -16.15
C PHE A 152 -9.76 -2.29 -15.94
N SER A 153 -10.49 -2.54 -17.03
CA SER A 153 -11.77 -3.22 -16.97
C SER A 153 -11.59 -4.71 -16.66
N CYS A 154 -12.25 -5.16 -15.60
CA CYS A 154 -12.37 -6.56 -15.21
C CYS A 154 -13.80 -7.04 -15.49
N GLY A 155 -14.10 -7.31 -16.75
CA GLY A 155 -15.46 -7.60 -17.20
C GLY A 155 -16.28 -6.33 -17.49
N PRO A 156 -17.62 -6.41 -17.47
CA PRO A 156 -18.47 -5.36 -18.04
C PRO A 156 -18.66 -4.12 -17.15
N THR A 157 -18.52 -4.26 -15.84
CA THR A 157 -18.88 -3.19 -14.87
C THR A 157 -17.85 -2.97 -13.77
N LEU A 158 -16.79 -3.78 -13.72
CA LEU A 158 -15.80 -3.73 -12.65
C LEU A 158 -14.49 -3.19 -13.21
N GLU A 159 -13.82 -2.35 -12.42
CA GLU A 159 -12.51 -1.78 -12.74
C GLU A 159 -11.54 -2.13 -11.61
N CYS A 160 -10.41 -2.73 -11.95
CA CYS A 160 -9.36 -3.08 -10.99
C CYS A 160 -8.17 -2.13 -11.12
N ASP A 161 -7.40 -2.00 -10.04
CA ASP A 161 -6.17 -1.22 -10.02
C ASP A 161 -4.97 -2.02 -10.53
N SER A 162 -4.38 -1.65 -11.67
CA SER A 162 -3.26 -2.42 -12.25
C SER A 162 -2.02 -2.52 -11.37
N ALA A 163 -1.87 -1.68 -10.35
CA ALA A 163 -0.71 -1.67 -9.47
C ALA A 163 -0.89 -2.54 -8.22
N THR A 164 -2.14 -2.80 -7.80
CA THR A 164 -2.42 -3.47 -6.53
C THR A 164 -3.33 -4.68 -6.65
N GLU A 165 -4.04 -4.82 -7.77
CA GLU A 165 -5.04 -5.84 -8.00
C GLU A 165 -4.85 -6.54 -9.35
N TYR A 166 -5.28 -7.80 -9.42
CA TYR A 166 -5.46 -8.52 -10.67
C TYR A 166 -6.94 -8.87 -10.87
N CYS A 167 -7.36 -9.01 -12.13
CA CYS A 167 -8.72 -9.41 -12.45
C CYS A 167 -8.85 -10.92 -12.38
N LYS A 168 -9.66 -11.43 -11.46
CA LYS A 168 -10.03 -12.83 -11.37
C LYS A 168 -11.31 -13.09 -12.14
N VAL A 169 -11.24 -13.98 -13.11
CA VAL A 169 -12.37 -14.39 -13.94
C VAL A 169 -12.72 -15.84 -13.63
N GLY A 170 -13.88 -16.05 -13.04
CA GLY A 170 -14.46 -17.38 -12.85
C GLY A 170 -15.28 -17.78 -14.06
N THR A 171 -14.93 -18.90 -14.68
CA THR A 171 -15.69 -19.50 -15.78
C THR A 171 -16.01 -20.95 -15.44
N GLY A 172 -17.12 -21.47 -15.96
CA GLY A 172 -17.61 -22.82 -15.63
C GLY A 172 -18.74 -22.80 -14.60
N GLY A 173 -19.34 -23.96 -14.36
CA GLY A 173 -20.60 -24.12 -13.63
C GLY A 173 -21.76 -24.61 -14.51
N PRO A 174 -22.99 -24.69 -13.96
CA PRO A 174 -24.18 -25.16 -14.68
C PRO A 174 -24.37 -24.40 -16.00
N CYS A 175 -24.91 -25.06 -17.02
CA CYS A 175 -25.12 -24.41 -18.32
C CYS A 175 -25.86 -23.07 -18.13
N CYS A 176 -25.35 -22.03 -18.80
CA CYS A 176 -25.86 -20.66 -18.75
C CYS A 176 -25.47 -19.81 -17.53
N ALA A 177 -24.59 -20.29 -16.64
CA ALA A 177 -23.99 -19.41 -15.64
C ALA A 177 -23.07 -18.38 -16.35
N PRO A 178 -23.30 -17.07 -16.18
CA PRO A 178 -22.38 -16.05 -16.68
C PRO A 178 -21.05 -16.11 -15.92
N PRO A 179 -19.95 -15.66 -16.54
CA PRO A 179 -18.67 -15.53 -15.83
C PRO A 179 -18.78 -14.57 -14.65
N SER A 180 -18.05 -14.87 -13.58
CA SER A 180 -17.92 -13.99 -12.41
C SER A 180 -16.61 -13.24 -12.46
N TYR A 181 -16.61 -11.96 -12.08
CA TYR A 181 -15.44 -11.09 -12.08
C TYR A 181 -15.18 -10.57 -10.66
N ALA A 182 -13.92 -10.55 -10.23
CA ALA A 182 -13.51 -9.96 -8.97
C ALA A 182 -12.12 -9.31 -9.09
N CYS A 183 -11.90 -8.18 -8.44
CA CYS A 183 -10.57 -7.62 -8.22
C CYS A 183 -9.99 -8.27 -6.98
N GLU A 184 -8.84 -8.90 -7.12
CA GLU A 184 -8.17 -9.58 -6.01
C GLU A 184 -6.78 -8.95 -5.83
N PRO A 185 -6.31 -8.77 -4.58
CA PRO A 185 -5.01 -8.18 -4.33
C PRO A 185 -3.90 -9.04 -4.92
N ILE A 186 -2.90 -8.39 -5.52
CA ILE A 186 -1.72 -9.07 -6.05
C ILE A 186 -0.98 -9.74 -4.89
N PRO A 187 -0.63 -11.04 -4.99
CA PRO A 187 0.16 -11.71 -3.96
C PRO A 187 1.45 -10.95 -3.68
N SER A 188 1.85 -10.82 -2.41
CA SER A 188 3.06 -10.09 -2.02
C SER A 188 4.34 -10.63 -2.67
N ALA A 189 4.36 -11.91 -3.06
CA ALA A 189 5.46 -12.50 -3.83
C ALA A 189 5.59 -11.92 -5.26
N CYS A 190 4.53 -11.33 -5.79
CA CYS A 190 4.43 -10.77 -7.14
C CYS A 190 4.22 -9.26 -7.16
N SER A 191 4.29 -8.57 -6.02
CA SER A 191 4.00 -7.12 -5.96
C SER A 191 5.00 -6.27 -6.73
N GLN A 192 6.25 -6.72 -6.83
CA GLN A 192 7.32 -6.01 -7.55
C GLN A 192 7.30 -6.24 -9.06
N ASP A 193 6.72 -7.37 -9.50
CA ASP A 193 6.57 -7.74 -10.90
C ASP A 193 5.26 -8.52 -11.08
N PRO A 194 4.11 -7.82 -11.19
CA PRO A 194 2.80 -8.45 -11.22
C PRO A 194 2.53 -9.02 -12.60
N THR A 195 3.35 -9.99 -13.01
CA THR A 195 3.23 -10.62 -14.32
C THR A 195 2.43 -11.91 -14.24
N CYS A 196 1.86 -12.32 -15.37
CA CYS A 196 1.21 -13.63 -15.48
C CYS A 196 2.15 -14.80 -15.14
N ALA A 197 3.46 -14.64 -15.37
CA ALA A 197 4.46 -15.64 -15.01
C ALA A 197 4.56 -15.83 -13.48
N CYS A 198 4.40 -14.75 -12.71
CA CYS A 198 4.40 -14.81 -11.24
C CYS A 198 3.03 -15.19 -10.66
N ILE A 199 1.97 -14.52 -11.11
CA ILE A 199 0.64 -14.62 -10.50
C ILE A 199 0.03 -16.01 -10.74
N LYS A 200 0.12 -16.54 -11.96
CA LYS A 200 -0.51 -17.83 -12.33
C LYS A 200 -0.13 -18.98 -11.39
N PRO A 201 1.16 -19.30 -11.15
CA PRO A 201 1.53 -20.36 -10.22
C PRO A 201 1.21 -20.01 -8.75
N ALA A 202 1.24 -18.73 -8.37
CA ALA A 202 0.98 -18.31 -6.99
C ALA A 202 -0.48 -18.56 -6.56
N ILE A 203 -1.44 -18.38 -7.48
CA ILE A 203 -2.88 -18.52 -7.19
C ILE A 203 -3.52 -19.79 -7.78
N GLY A 204 -2.77 -20.56 -8.58
CA GLY A 204 -3.26 -21.78 -9.21
C GLY A 204 -4.26 -21.55 -10.36
N ALA A 205 -4.14 -20.43 -11.09
CA ALA A 205 -5.01 -20.15 -12.22
C ALA A 205 -4.69 -21.06 -13.43
N GLN A 206 -5.72 -21.49 -14.15
CA GLN A 206 -5.56 -22.33 -15.35
C GLN A 206 -5.04 -21.49 -16.53
N GLU A 207 -5.53 -20.27 -16.67
CA GLU A 207 -5.11 -19.34 -17.72
C GLU A 207 -4.79 -17.97 -17.13
N CYS A 208 -3.88 -17.24 -17.79
CA CYS A 208 -3.53 -15.89 -17.40
C CYS A 208 -3.15 -15.10 -18.65
N THR A 209 -3.68 -13.89 -18.77
CA THR A 209 -3.37 -12.93 -19.85
C THR A 209 -2.98 -11.59 -19.26
N GLU A 210 -2.03 -10.91 -19.91
CA GLU A 210 -1.49 -9.61 -19.45
C GLU A 210 -1.45 -8.59 -20.60
N PRO A 211 -2.61 -8.12 -21.08
CA PRO A 211 -2.65 -7.00 -22.03
C PRO A 211 -2.23 -5.70 -21.33
N ASP A 212 -1.21 -5.03 -21.88
CA ASP A 212 -0.76 -3.71 -21.43
C ASP A 212 -0.38 -3.65 -19.94
N GLY A 213 0.13 -4.76 -19.38
CA GLY A 213 0.51 -4.87 -17.97
C GLY A 213 -0.66 -5.15 -17.02
N ASN A 214 -1.88 -5.36 -17.52
CA ASN A 214 -3.05 -5.66 -16.71
C ASN A 214 -3.27 -7.17 -16.60
N VAL A 215 -3.08 -7.74 -15.41
CA VAL A 215 -3.20 -9.19 -15.26
C VAL A 215 -4.66 -9.62 -15.08
N THR A 216 -5.07 -10.56 -15.93
CA THR A 216 -6.35 -11.27 -15.84
C THR A 216 -6.08 -12.75 -15.70
N ALA A 217 -6.54 -13.34 -14.60
CA ALA A 217 -6.40 -14.76 -14.28
C ALA A 217 -7.74 -15.47 -14.37
N THR A 218 -7.83 -16.51 -15.19
CA THR A 218 -9.05 -17.29 -15.41
C THR A 218 -9.01 -18.59 -14.62
N PHE A 219 -10.09 -18.80 -13.86
CA PHE A 219 -10.36 -20.02 -13.12
C PHE A 219 -11.47 -20.81 -13.81
N LEU A 220 -11.20 -22.09 -14.08
CA LEU A 220 -12.19 -23.04 -14.60
C LEU A 220 -12.78 -23.84 -13.44
N TYR A 221 -14.04 -23.59 -13.13
CA TYR A 221 -14.82 -24.38 -12.18
C TYR A 221 -15.49 -25.56 -12.91
N PRO A 222 -15.34 -26.80 -12.41
CA PRO A 222 -15.95 -27.98 -13.03
C PRO A 222 -17.48 -27.99 -12.89
#